data_AF-A0A6G6GJQ9-F1
#
_entry.id   AF-A0A6G6GJQ9-F1
#
_cell.length_a   1.000
_cell.length_b   1.000
_cell.length_c   1.000
_cell.angle_alpha   90.00
_cell.angle_beta   90.00
_cell.angle_gamma   90.00
#
_symmetry.space_group_name_H-M   'P 1'
#
loop_
_entity.id
_entity.type
_entity.pdbx_description
1 polymer ?
#
loop_
_entity_poly.entity_id
_entity_poly.type
_entity_poly.pdbx_seq_one_letter_code
_entity_poly.pdbx_strand_id
1 'polypeptide(L)'
;MKILLNLTILLLILTSCKSKESMFPDYSKSAYEPILFIKDQIQDGEGRFDVEIKNSHGGNYVVYSKVDVGKDSVRIENDIRNNFYGTKSDTILAFMKADFINLLNTELSYADTQIKIAGNYQDIKITVADSTNVFYTRQGFGIMKIMEKGISNTRKAE
;
A
#
# COMPACT_ATOMS: atom_id res chain seq x y z
N MET A 1 -1.99 6.82 56.37
CA MET A 1 -2.74 6.86 55.09
C MET A 1 -2.05 7.64 53.97
N LYS A 2 -1.45 8.83 54.22
CA LYS A 2 -0.80 9.62 53.15
C LYS A 2 0.38 8.94 52.44
N ILE A 3 1.22 8.19 53.18
CA ILE A 3 2.39 7.49 52.62
C ILE A 3 1.97 6.34 51.70
N LEU A 4 0.93 5.58 52.09
CA LEU A 4 0.42 4.46 51.29
C LEU A 4 -0.18 4.95 49.96
N LEU A 5 -0.88 6.10 49.99
CA LEU A 5 -1.47 6.73 48.82
C LEU A 5 -0.39 7.24 47.84
N ASN A 6 0.69 7.81 48.36
CA ASN A 6 1.80 8.27 47.53
C ASN A 6 2.54 7.08 46.87
N LEU A 7 2.64 5.94 47.55
CA LEU A 7 3.23 4.72 46.98
C LEU A 7 2.38 4.13 45.85
N THR A 8 1.06 4.09 46.00
CA THR A 8 0.16 3.59 44.95
C THR A 8 0.13 4.51 43.74
N ILE A 9 0.18 5.82 43.92
CA ILE A 9 0.27 6.79 42.82
C ILE A 9 1.60 6.61 42.06
N LEU A 10 2.72 6.40 42.75
CA LEU A 10 4.03 6.19 42.12
C LEU A 10 4.08 4.88 41.30
N LEU A 11 3.48 3.79 41.81
CA LEU A 11 3.36 2.52 41.09
C LEU A 11 2.47 2.62 39.83
N LEU A 12 1.40 3.40 39.90
CA LEU A 12 0.53 3.68 38.74
C LEU A 12 1.27 4.45 37.63
N ILE A 13 2.11 5.42 37.99
CA ILE A 13 2.91 6.18 37.02
C ILE A 13 3.94 5.27 36.34
N LEU A 14 4.61 4.39 37.10
CA LEU A 14 5.64 3.48 36.57
C LEU A 14 5.07 2.39 35.65
N THR A 15 3.84 1.92 35.88
CA THR A 15 3.16 0.93 35.01
C THR A 15 2.48 1.57 33.78
N SER A 16 2.27 2.88 33.78
CA SER A 16 1.63 3.61 32.67
C SER A 16 2.57 3.94 31.50
N CYS A 17 3.89 3.79 31.70
CA CYS A 17 4.87 3.80 30.62
C CYS A 17 4.84 2.47 29.87
N LYS A 18 3.72 2.17 29.20
CA LYS A 18 3.76 1.27 28.05
C LYS A 18 4.64 1.97 27.02
N SER A 19 5.89 1.52 26.90
CA SER A 19 6.74 1.94 25.80
C SER A 19 5.93 1.73 24.52
N LYS A 20 5.66 2.81 23.78
CA LYS A 20 5.31 2.66 22.37
C LYS A 20 6.53 1.98 21.76
N GLU A 21 6.45 0.67 21.53
CA GLU A 21 7.45 0.02 20.70
C GLU A 21 7.58 0.88 19.44
N SER A 22 8.80 1.30 19.12
CA SER A 22 9.05 1.88 17.81
C SER A 22 8.73 0.78 16.82
N MET A 23 7.52 0.80 16.27
CA MET A 23 7.12 -0.09 15.19
C MET A 23 7.92 0.34 13.97
N PHE A 24 9.14 -0.19 13.86
CA PHE A 24 9.87 -0.12 12.61
C PHE A 24 9.05 -0.85 11.54
N PRO A 25 9.00 -0.34 10.30
CA PRO A 25 8.35 -1.04 9.20
C PRO A 25 8.81 -2.50 9.08
N ASP A 26 7.86 -3.45 9.06
CA ASP A 26 8.14 -4.86 8.81
C ASP A 26 8.06 -5.17 7.31
N TYR A 27 9.21 -5.15 6.64
CA TYR A 27 9.33 -5.47 5.21
C TYR A 27 9.46 -6.97 4.91
N SER A 28 9.27 -7.85 5.90
CA SER A 28 9.31 -9.31 5.69
C SER A 28 8.06 -9.83 4.95
N LYS A 29 6.96 -9.08 5.03
CA LYS A 29 5.66 -9.42 4.43
C LYS A 29 5.68 -9.28 2.91
N SER A 30 4.87 -10.09 2.25
CA SER A 30 4.63 -9.99 0.81
C SER A 30 3.64 -8.88 0.48
N ALA A 31 3.40 -8.66 -0.81
CA ALA A 31 2.34 -7.73 -1.26
C ALA A 31 0.94 -8.35 -1.24
N TYR A 32 0.76 -9.56 -0.68
CA TYR A 32 -0.52 -10.27 -0.74
C TYR A 32 -1.65 -9.47 -0.09
N GLU A 33 -1.46 -9.05 1.16
CA GLU A 33 -2.46 -8.28 1.93
C GLU A 33 -2.90 -6.97 1.24
N PRO A 34 -1.99 -6.07 0.80
CA PRO A 34 -2.42 -4.87 0.11
C PRO A 34 -3.12 -5.15 -1.23
N ILE A 35 -2.69 -6.16 -2.00
CA ILE A 35 -3.37 -6.50 -3.26
C ILE A 35 -4.78 -7.02 -2.99
N LEU A 36 -4.94 -7.88 -1.98
CA LEU A 36 -6.24 -8.42 -1.57
C LEU A 36 -7.16 -7.28 -1.11
N PHE A 37 -6.63 -6.37 -0.28
CA PHE A 37 -7.40 -5.22 0.20
C PHE A 37 -7.90 -4.34 -0.96
N ILE A 38 -7.05 -4.02 -1.94
CA ILE A 38 -7.45 -3.26 -3.15
C ILE A 38 -8.52 -4.01 -3.93
N LYS A 39 -8.35 -5.32 -4.11
CA LYS A 39 -9.31 -6.17 -4.82
C LYS A 39 -10.68 -6.11 -4.13
N ASP A 40 -10.73 -6.25 -2.81
CA ASP A 40 -11.98 -6.23 -2.04
C ASP A 40 -12.69 -4.87 -2.17
N GLN A 41 -11.94 -3.75 -2.13
CA GLN A 41 -12.52 -2.42 -2.36
C GLN A 41 -13.15 -2.25 -3.75
N ILE A 42 -12.62 -2.94 -4.76
CA ILE A 42 -13.11 -2.86 -6.15
C ILE A 42 -14.27 -3.83 -6.39
N GLN A 43 -14.19 -5.03 -5.83
CA GLN A 43 -15.15 -6.10 -6.04
C GLN A 43 -16.46 -5.82 -5.32
N ASP A 44 -16.38 -5.41 -4.06
CA ASP A 44 -17.53 -5.30 -3.17
C ASP A 44 -18.00 -3.84 -2.99
N GLY A 45 -17.26 -2.88 -3.54
CA GLY A 45 -17.50 -1.45 -3.39
C GLY A 45 -17.96 -0.72 -4.67
N GLU A 46 -18.56 0.45 -4.43
CA GLU A 46 -18.66 1.56 -5.37
C GLU A 46 -18.16 2.82 -4.65
N GLY A 47 -17.49 3.72 -5.38
CA GLY A 47 -16.95 4.95 -4.81
C GLY A 47 -15.45 5.11 -5.03
N ARG A 48 -14.83 5.94 -4.20
CA ARG A 48 -13.44 6.37 -4.38
C ARG A 48 -12.56 5.95 -3.21
N PHE A 49 -11.35 5.50 -3.54
CA PHE A 49 -10.26 5.33 -2.58
C PHE A 49 -8.92 5.72 -3.22
N ASP A 50 -7.94 6.01 -2.37
CA ASP A 50 -6.61 6.40 -2.82
C ASP A 50 -5.60 5.30 -2.50
N VAL A 51 -4.65 5.10 -3.41
CA VAL A 51 -3.50 4.21 -3.24
C VAL A 51 -2.23 5.01 -3.47
N GLU A 52 -1.31 5.00 -2.53
CA GLU A 52 0.02 5.57 -2.67
C GLU A 52 1.05 4.46 -2.51
N ILE A 53 1.91 4.29 -3.52
CA ILE A 53 3.00 3.32 -3.50
C ILE A 53 4.31 4.10 -3.61
N LYS A 54 5.04 4.15 -2.50
CA LYS A 54 6.38 4.72 -2.47
C LYS A 54 7.41 3.60 -2.59
N ASN A 55 8.15 3.59 -3.68
CA ASN A 55 9.33 2.75 -3.84
C ASN A 55 10.59 3.50 -3.40
N SER A 56 11.24 3.00 -2.36
CA SER A 56 12.47 3.56 -1.79
C SER A 56 13.69 2.82 -2.35
N HIS A 57 14.43 3.44 -3.26
CA HIS A 57 15.78 3.01 -3.69
C HIS A 57 16.56 4.16 -4.36
N GLY A 58 17.64 4.65 -3.75
CA GLY A 58 18.52 5.69 -4.33
C GLY A 58 17.85 7.05 -4.61
N GLY A 59 16.57 7.19 -4.28
CA GLY A 59 15.65 8.28 -4.59
C GLY A 59 14.22 7.77 -4.38
N ASN A 60 13.27 8.65 -4.08
CA ASN A 60 11.88 8.25 -3.83
C ASN A 60 11.08 8.33 -5.13
N TYR A 61 10.61 7.18 -5.63
CA TYR A 61 9.61 7.09 -6.70
C TYR A 61 8.25 6.82 -6.08
N VAL A 62 7.27 7.65 -6.37
CA VAL A 62 5.92 7.57 -5.77
C VAL A 62 4.88 7.49 -6.88
N VAL A 63 4.05 6.46 -6.83
CA VAL A 63 2.83 6.34 -7.63
C VAL A 63 1.67 6.66 -6.71
N TYR A 64 1.05 7.83 -6.88
CA TYR A 64 -0.20 8.15 -6.22
C TYR A 64 -1.35 7.93 -7.20
N SER A 65 -2.34 7.16 -6.80
CA SER A 65 -3.45 6.71 -7.63
C SER A 65 -4.77 7.02 -6.94
N LYS A 66 -5.63 7.80 -7.57
CA LYS A 66 -7.05 7.90 -7.18
C LYS A 66 -7.82 6.86 -7.95
N VAL A 67 -8.51 5.96 -7.24
CA VAL A 67 -9.26 4.85 -7.83
C VAL A 67 -10.74 5.14 -7.68
N ASP A 68 -11.42 5.32 -8.81
CA ASP A 68 -12.86 5.52 -8.90
C ASP A 68 -13.51 4.23 -9.41
N VAL A 69 -14.33 3.60 -8.55
CA VAL A 69 -15.00 2.33 -8.81
C VAL A 69 -16.47 2.59 -9.13
N GLY A 70 -16.85 2.31 -10.37
CA GLY A 70 -18.24 2.26 -10.80
C GLY A 70 -18.82 0.85 -10.68
N LYS A 71 -20.07 0.68 -11.12
CA LYS A 71 -20.76 -0.62 -11.13
C LYS A 71 -19.94 -1.69 -11.86
N ASP A 72 -19.55 -1.39 -13.11
CA ASP A 72 -18.86 -2.34 -14.01
C ASP A 72 -17.48 -1.82 -14.47
N SER A 73 -17.01 -0.69 -13.94
CA SER A 73 -15.78 -0.03 -14.38
C SER A 73 -14.88 0.38 -13.23
N VAL A 74 -13.58 0.49 -13.54
CA VAL A 74 -12.57 1.05 -12.64
C VAL A 74 -11.80 2.10 -13.43
N ARG A 75 -11.69 3.31 -12.88
CA ARG A 75 -10.88 4.40 -13.42
C ARG A 75 -9.80 4.78 -12.43
N ILE A 76 -8.56 4.89 -12.91
CA ILE A 76 -7.39 5.22 -12.10
C ILE A 76 -6.77 6.50 -12.64
N GLU A 77 -6.71 7.53 -11.80
CA GLU A 77 -5.98 8.76 -12.07
C GLU A 77 -4.66 8.73 -11.30
N ASN A 78 -3.53 8.70 -12.01
CA ASN A 78 -2.21 8.66 -11.40
C ASN A 78 -1.52 10.02 -11.41
N ASP A 79 -0.79 10.31 -10.33
CA ASP A 79 0.25 11.33 -10.21
C ASP A 79 1.56 10.63 -9.83
N ILE A 80 2.46 10.49 -10.81
CA ILE A 80 3.74 9.81 -10.65
C ILE A 80 4.80 10.85 -10.35
N ARG A 81 5.52 10.68 -9.25
CA ARG A 81 6.58 11.60 -8.81
C ARG A 81 7.91 10.87 -8.68
N ASN A 82 8.89 11.33 -9.44
CA ASN A 82 10.27 10.88 -9.29
C ASN A 82 11.11 11.99 -8.68
N ASN A 83 11.37 11.89 -7.37
CA ASN A 83 12.10 12.92 -6.65
C ASN A 83 13.59 13.00 -7.00
N PHE A 84 14.14 11.98 -7.67
CA PHE A 84 15.55 11.98 -8.11
C PHE A 84 15.76 12.82 -9.37
N TYR A 85 14.79 12.81 -10.28
CA TYR A 85 14.87 13.50 -11.58
C TYR A 85 13.88 14.67 -11.70
N GLY A 86 13.15 15.02 -10.63
CA GLY A 86 12.16 16.09 -10.62
C GLY A 86 10.99 15.87 -11.60
N THR A 87 10.76 14.62 -12.02
CA THR A 87 9.81 14.31 -13.08
C THR A 87 8.43 14.02 -12.49
N LYS A 88 7.41 14.65 -13.07
CA LYS A 88 6.00 14.35 -12.80
C LYS A 88 5.30 13.89 -14.08
N SER A 89 4.45 12.87 -13.98
CA SER A 89 3.58 12.43 -15.06
C SER A 89 2.20 12.11 -14.50
N ASP A 90 1.17 12.58 -15.19
CA ASP A 90 -0.22 12.23 -14.87
C ASP A 90 -0.75 11.27 -15.94
N THR A 91 -1.36 10.16 -15.52
CA THR A 91 -1.97 9.18 -16.43
C THR A 91 -3.38 8.85 -15.99
N ILE A 92 -4.24 8.51 -16.95
CA ILE A 92 -5.60 8.04 -16.69
C ILE A 92 -5.76 6.68 -17.34
N LEU A 93 -6.14 5.69 -16.53
CA LEU A 93 -6.40 4.33 -16.98
C LEU A 93 -7.87 4.00 -16.72
N ALA A 94 -8.51 3.28 -17.64
CA ALA A 94 -9.89 2.86 -17.51
C ALA A 94 -10.02 1.39 -17.89
N PHE A 95 -10.75 0.63 -17.07
CA PHE A 95 -10.92 -0.81 -17.21
C PHE A 95 -12.36 -1.23 -16.98
N MET A 96 -12.74 -2.36 -17.56
CA MET A 96 -13.84 -3.15 -17.01
C MET A 96 -13.43 -3.71 -15.65
N LYS A 97 -14.35 -3.70 -14.68
CA LYS A 97 -14.10 -4.19 -13.32
C LYS A 97 -13.58 -5.62 -13.32
N ALA A 98 -14.19 -6.51 -14.11
CA ALA A 98 -13.77 -7.90 -14.24
C ALA A 98 -12.32 -8.04 -14.73
N ASP A 99 -11.92 -7.26 -15.72
CA ASP A 99 -10.56 -7.31 -16.28
C ASP A 99 -9.53 -6.82 -15.26
N PHE A 100 -9.85 -5.75 -14.53
CA PHE A 100 -8.97 -5.24 -13.48
C PHE A 100 -8.83 -6.23 -12.32
N ILE A 101 -9.94 -6.87 -11.90
CA ILE A 101 -9.91 -7.94 -10.90
C ILE A 101 -9.05 -9.12 -11.37
N ASN A 102 -9.08 -9.46 -12.66
CA ASN A 102 -8.20 -10.51 -13.22
C ASN A 102 -6.71 -10.14 -13.16
N LEU A 103 -6.37 -8.86 -13.39
CA LEU A 103 -5.00 -8.37 -13.18
C LEU A 103 -4.57 -8.53 -11.71
N LEU A 104 -5.42 -8.15 -10.76
CA LEU A 104 -5.13 -8.31 -9.33
C LEU A 104 -5.03 -9.78 -8.92
N ASN A 105 -5.91 -10.66 -9.40
CA ASN A 105 -5.84 -12.10 -9.15
C ASN A 105 -4.53 -12.70 -9.69
N THR A 106 -4.08 -12.24 -10.85
CA THR A 106 -2.79 -12.65 -11.41
C THR A 106 -1.66 -12.27 -10.44
N GLU A 107 -1.58 -11.02 -10.00
CA GLU A 107 -0.54 -10.58 -9.05
C GLU A 107 -0.64 -11.26 -7.67
N LEU A 108 -1.86 -11.55 -7.19
CA LEU A 108 -2.08 -12.30 -5.95
C LEU A 108 -1.42 -13.68 -6.00
N SER A 109 -1.56 -14.40 -7.13
CA SER A 109 -0.98 -15.74 -7.29
C SER A 109 0.55 -15.77 -7.22
N TYR A 110 1.19 -14.61 -7.43
CA TYR A 110 2.65 -14.47 -7.38
C TYR A 110 3.15 -13.63 -6.21
N ALA A 111 2.26 -13.06 -5.38
CA ALA A 111 2.60 -12.05 -4.38
C ALA A 111 3.75 -12.48 -3.44
N ASP A 112 3.74 -13.74 -2.99
CA ASP A 112 4.76 -14.30 -2.10
C ASP A 112 6.07 -14.68 -2.81
N THR A 113 6.02 -14.80 -4.14
CA THR A 113 7.16 -15.24 -4.98
C THR A 113 7.77 -14.13 -5.83
N GLN A 114 7.25 -12.90 -5.76
CA GLN A 114 7.80 -11.79 -6.53
C GLN A 114 9.27 -11.55 -6.18
N ILE A 115 10.06 -11.17 -7.19
CA ILE A 115 11.48 -10.87 -7.04
C ILE A 115 11.67 -9.73 -6.03
N LYS A 116 12.51 -9.99 -5.02
CA LYS A 116 12.95 -8.98 -4.05
C LYS A 116 14.22 -8.32 -4.57
N ILE A 117 14.12 -7.08 -5.05
CA ILE A 117 15.30 -6.33 -5.50
C ILE A 117 16.05 -5.80 -4.27
N ALA A 118 17.38 -5.94 -4.25
CA ALA A 118 18.20 -5.44 -3.15
C ALA A 118 18.02 -3.93 -2.98
N GLY A 119 17.86 -3.48 -1.73
CA GLY A 119 17.70 -2.07 -1.41
C GLY A 119 16.42 -1.40 -1.93
N ASN A 120 15.43 -2.16 -2.42
CA ASN A 120 14.12 -1.67 -2.83
C ASN A 120 13.06 -2.08 -1.82
N TYR A 121 12.31 -1.10 -1.34
CA TYR A 121 11.26 -1.26 -0.33
C TYR A 121 10.05 -0.48 -0.77
N GLN A 122 8.85 -1.07 -0.63
CA GLN A 122 7.59 -0.43 -0.98
C GLN A 122 6.78 -0.17 0.28
N ASP A 123 6.42 1.09 0.46
CA ASP A 123 5.41 1.53 1.41
C ASP A 123 4.12 1.71 0.62
N ILE A 124 3.11 0.89 0.91
CA ILE A 124 1.82 0.90 0.22
C ILE A 124 0.78 1.43 1.19
N LYS A 125 0.27 2.62 0.92
CA LYS A 125 -0.76 3.27 1.72
C LYS A 125 -2.08 3.24 0.95
N ILE A 126 -3.12 2.70 1.57
CA ILE A 126 -4.48 2.65 1.00
C ILE A 126 -5.40 3.45 1.91
N THR A 127 -6.07 4.45 1.35
CA THR A 127 -6.97 5.34 2.10
C THR A 127 -8.38 5.21 1.56
N VAL A 128 -9.30 4.74 2.41
CA VAL A 128 -10.72 4.59 2.11
C VAL A 128 -11.48 5.52 3.06
N ALA A 129 -12.19 6.50 2.51
CA ALA A 129 -12.74 7.62 3.28
C ALA A 129 -11.65 8.24 4.20
N ASP A 130 -11.84 8.17 5.52
CA ASP A 130 -10.89 8.72 6.51
C ASP A 130 -9.95 7.67 7.13
N SER A 131 -10.04 6.41 6.69
CA SER A 131 -9.24 5.31 7.23
C SER A 131 -8.04 5.01 6.33
N THR A 132 -6.85 4.98 6.91
CA THR A 132 -5.60 4.64 6.23
C THR A 132 -5.05 3.31 6.73
N ASN A 133 -4.77 2.39 5.80
CA ASN A 133 -3.96 1.20 6.05
C ASN A 133 -2.59 1.37 5.39
N VAL A 134 -1.52 0.99 6.09
CA VAL A 134 -0.16 1.06 5.58
C VAL A 134 0.46 -0.33 5.62
N PHE A 135 0.99 -0.75 4.48
CA PHE A 135 1.63 -2.04 4.28
C PHE A 135 3.07 -1.84 3.84
N TYR A 136 3.97 -2.69 4.34
CA TYR A 136 5.39 -2.63 4.05
C TYR A 136 5.84 -3.93 3.41
N THR A 137 6.46 -3.85 2.23
CA THR A 137 6.91 -5.05 1.52
C THR A 137 8.15 -4.79 0.67
N ARG A 138 8.83 -5.87 0.26
CA ARG A 138 9.89 -5.86 -0.78
C ARG A 138 9.41 -6.46 -2.10
N GLN A 139 8.12 -6.79 -2.17
CA GLN A 139 7.47 -7.54 -3.25
C GLN A 139 6.34 -6.72 -3.88
N GLY A 140 6.40 -5.38 -3.80
CA GLY A 140 5.35 -4.48 -4.26
C GLY A 140 5.42 -4.06 -5.73
N PHE A 141 6.38 -4.56 -6.52
CA PHE A 141 6.55 -4.15 -7.91
C PHE A 141 5.36 -4.52 -8.80
N GLY A 142 4.76 -5.68 -8.57
CA GLY A 142 3.56 -6.12 -9.29
C GLY A 142 2.41 -5.14 -9.18
N ILE A 143 2.02 -4.81 -7.94
CA ILE A 143 0.95 -3.86 -7.68
C ILE A 143 1.32 -2.45 -8.15
N MET A 144 2.57 -2.01 -7.96
CA MET A 144 3.03 -0.71 -8.47
C MET A 144 2.82 -0.60 -9.98
N LYS A 145 3.16 -1.64 -10.74
CA LYS A 145 3.00 -1.66 -12.21
C LYS A 145 1.54 -1.71 -12.65
N ILE A 146 0.68 -2.43 -11.93
CA ILE A 146 -0.77 -2.39 -12.17
C ILE A 146 -1.29 -0.97 -11.99
N MET A 147 -0.94 -0.33 -10.87
CA MET A 147 -1.44 1.02 -10.58
C MET A 147 -0.90 2.06 -11.57
N GLU A 148 0.39 2.00 -11.91
CA GLU A 148 1.05 2.94 -12.81
C GLU A 148 0.62 2.79 -14.28
N LYS A 149 0.55 1.54 -14.77
CA LYS A 149 0.49 1.23 -16.20
C LYS A 149 -0.69 0.35 -16.60
N GLY A 150 -1.45 -0.19 -15.65
CA GLY A 150 -2.58 -1.06 -15.97
C GLY A 150 -2.18 -2.45 -16.47
N ILE A 151 -0.95 -2.87 -16.21
CA ILE A 151 -0.42 -4.16 -16.69
C ILE A 151 0.22 -4.94 -15.55
N SER A 152 0.07 -6.26 -15.60
CA SER A 152 0.74 -7.17 -14.68
C SER A 152 2.25 -7.18 -14.91
N ASN A 153 3.02 -7.37 -13.85
CA ASN A 153 4.46 -7.53 -13.92
C ASN A 153 4.89 -8.93 -14.35
N THR A 154 3.97 -9.89 -14.37
CA THR A 154 4.25 -11.30 -14.71
C THR A 154 3.98 -11.65 -16.18
N ARG A 155 3.64 -10.67 -17.04
CA ARG A 155 3.80 -10.86 -18.49
C ARG A 155 5.28 -11.14 -18.76
N LYS A 156 5.60 -12.41 -19.01
CA LYS A 156 6.81 -12.79 -19.71
C LYS A 156 6.95 -11.87 -20.92
N ALA A 157 8.18 -11.44 -21.18
CA ALA A 157 8.56 -11.03 -22.52
C ALA A 157 8.12 -12.16 -23.45
N GLU A 158 7.11 -11.89 -24.27
CA GLU A 158 6.86 -12.65 -25.50
C GLU A 158 7.85 -12.15 -26.55
#